data_AF-A0A519L440-F1
#
_entry.id   AF-A0A519L440-F1
#
_cell.length_a   1.000
_cell.length_b   1.000
_cell.length_c   1.000
_cell.angle_alpha   90.00
_cell.angle_beta   90.00
_cell.angle_gamma   90.00
#
_symmetry.space_group_name_H-M   'P 1'
#
loop_
_entity.id
_entity.type
_entity.pdbx_description
1 polymer ?
#
loop_
_entity_poly.entity_id
_entity_poly.type
_entity_poly.pdbx_seq_one_letter_code
_entity_poly.pdbx_strand_id
1 'polypeptide(L)' 'ALTGEAAFDLSRLDEAFQEGQWGVDAENAERTAARRAEAILMERWFKAL' A
#
# COMPACT_ATOMS: atom_id res chain seq x y z
N ALA A 1 -8.31 -10.70 11.61
CA ALA A 1 -8.32 -9.34 11.05
C ALA A 1 -7.31 -9.28 9.90
N LEU A 2 -7.54 -8.44 8.90
CA LEU A 2 -6.57 -8.20 7.82
C LEU A 2 -5.37 -7.41 8.39
N THR A 3 -4.14 -7.76 7.99
CA THR A 3 -2.94 -6.96 8.33
C THR A 3 -2.95 -5.64 7.55
N GLY A 4 -2.28 -4.60 8.04
CA GLY A 4 -2.17 -3.31 7.36
C GLY A 4 -1.50 -3.43 5.98
N GLU A 5 -0.51 -4.31 5.84
CA GLU A 5 0.15 -4.60 4.56
C GLU A 5 -0.83 -5.21 3.55
N ALA A 6 -1.52 -6.29 3.91
CA ALA A 6 -2.53 -6.90 3.05
C ALA A 6 -3.71 -5.96 2.73
N ALA A 7 -4.09 -5.09 3.66
CA ALA A 7 -5.11 -4.06 3.41
C ALA A 7 -4.65 -3.02 2.39
N PHE A 8 -3.39 -2.59 2.48
CA PHE A 8 -2.78 -1.70 1.52
C PHE A 8 -2.69 -2.35 0.13
N ASP A 9 -2.20 -3.59 0.04
CA ASP A 9 -2.07 -4.32 -1.23
C ASP A 9 -3.44 -4.49 -1.91
N LEU A 10 -4.51 -4.76 -1.13
CA LEU A 10 -5.87 -4.84 -1.66
C LEU A 10 -6.40 -3.47 -2.14
N SER A 11 -6.09 -2.39 -1.40
CA SER A 11 -6.56 -1.04 -1.75
C SER A 11 -6.02 -0.51 -3.07
N ARG A 12 -4.90 -1.08 -3.56
CA ARG A 12 -4.20 -0.62 -4.75
C ARG A 12 -4.25 -1.55 -5.95
N LEU A 13 -5.21 -2.48 -5.97
CA LEU A 13 -5.34 -3.50 -7.03
C LEU A 13 -5.38 -2.88 -8.43
N ASP A 14 -6.11 -1.77 -8.60
CA ASP A 14 -6.21 -1.08 -9.87
C ASP A 14 -4.85 -0.50 -10.29
N GLU A 15 -4.14 0.18 -9.39
CA GLU A 15 -2.80 0.72 -9.68
C GLU A 15 -1.80 -0.39 -9.99
N ALA A 16 -1.83 -1.52 -9.27
CA ALA A 16 -0.98 -2.67 -9.55
C ALA A 16 -1.27 -3.30 -10.92
N PHE A 17 -2.54 -3.34 -11.33
CA PHE A 17 -2.92 -3.78 -12.67
C PHE A 17 -2.37 -2.83 -13.74
N GLN A 18 -2.52 -1.52 -13.56
CA GLN A 18 -2.02 -0.50 -14.48
C GLN A 18 -0.50 -0.56 -14.63
N GLU A 19 0.23 -0.68 -13.52
CA GLU A 19 1.69 -0.84 -13.48
C GLU A 19 2.15 -2.08 -14.25
N GLY A 20 1.40 -3.19 -14.18
CA GLY A 20 1.68 -4.40 -14.93
C GLY A 20 1.44 -4.28 -16.44
N GLN A 21 0.51 -3.42 -16.87
CA GLN A 21 0.20 -3.20 -18.29
C GLN A 21 1.11 -2.14 -18.93
N TRP A 22 1.49 -1.11 -18.18
CA TRP A 22 2.11 0.10 -18.75
C TRP A 22 3.43 0.50 -18.08
N GLY A 23 3.89 -0.27 -17.10
CA GLY A 23 5.10 0.03 -16.34
C GLY A 23 4.84 0.94 -15.15
N VAL A 24 5.83 1.04 -14.27
CA VAL A 24 5.74 1.80 -13.02
C VAL A 24 6.11 3.27 -13.27
N ASP A 25 5.23 4.18 -12.85
CA ASP A 25 5.53 5.60 -12.77
C ASP A 25 6.36 5.91 -11.51
N ALA A 26 7.49 6.60 -11.66
CA ALA A 26 8.41 6.87 -10.56
C ALA A 26 7.80 7.75 -9.45
N GLU A 27 6.94 8.72 -9.79
CA GLU A 27 6.23 9.54 -8.81
C GLU A 27 5.19 8.70 -8.06
N ASN A 28 4.51 7.79 -8.78
CA ASN A 28 3.55 6.89 -8.16
C ASN A 28 4.21 5.84 -7.25
N ALA A 29 5.43 5.40 -7.58
CA ALA A 29 6.20 4.45 -6.77
C ALA A 29 6.56 5.01 -5.40
N GLU A 30 6.99 6.27 -5.33
CA GLU A 30 7.32 6.93 -4.07
C GLU A 30 6.08 7.08 -3.17
N ARG A 31 4.95 7.54 -3.75
CA ARG A 31 3.68 7.68 -3.04
C ARG A 31 3.16 6.33 -2.54
N THR A 32 3.30 5.29 -3.34
CA THR A 32 2.97 3.90 -2.98
C THR A 32 3.78 3.43 -1.78
N ALA A 33 5.10 3.66 -1.78
CA ALA A 33 5.97 3.24 -0.70
C ALA A 33 5.61 3.97 0.63
N ALA A 34 5.34 5.27 0.57
CA ALA A 34 4.91 6.05 1.72
C ALA A 34 3.60 5.50 2.32
N ARG A 35 2.58 5.25 1.49
CA ARG A 35 1.29 4.69 1.93
C ARG A 35 1.42 3.29 2.53
N ARG A 36 2.31 2.43 1.99
CA ARG A 36 2.59 1.11 2.58
C ARG A 36 3.14 1.25 4.01
N ALA A 37 4.09 2.16 4.21
CA ALA A 37 4.66 2.41 5.53
C ALA A 37 3.62 2.95 6.52
N GLU A 38 2.74 3.85 6.07
CA GLU A 38 1.62 4.37 6.87
C GLU A 38 0.64 3.26 7.28
N ALA A 39 0.29 2.35 6.38
CA ALA A 39 -0.62 1.24 6.69
C ALA A 39 -0.04 0.29 7.77
N ILE A 40 1.26 0.01 7.70
CA ILE A 40 1.96 -0.78 8.72
C ILE A 40 2.00 -0.04 10.07
N LEU A 41 2.26 1.28 10.05
CA LEU A 41 2.24 2.10 11.25
C LEU A 41 0.86 2.09 11.92
N MET A 42 -0.20 2.23 11.12
CA MET A 42 -1.59 2.23 11.59
C MET A 42 -1.96 0.89 12.23
N GLU A 43 -1.58 -0.23 11.64
CA GLU A 43 -1.77 -1.55 12.25
C GLU A 43 -1.07 -1.65 13.61
N ARG A 44 0.19 -1.20 13.70
CA ARG A 44 0.94 -1.22 14.97
C ARG A 44 0.27 -0.36 16.04
N TRP A 45 -0.24 0.80 15.66
CA TRP A 45 -0.96 1.68 16.56
C TRP A 45 -2.25 1.03 17.08
N PHE A 46 -3.07 0.44 16.19
CA PHE A 46 -4.28 -0.27 16.59
C PHE A 46 -4.02 -1.47 17.50
N LYS A 47 -2.91 -2.19 17.30
CA LYS A 47 -2.51 -3.30 18.18
C LYS A 47 -2.02 -2.87 19.56
N ALA A 48 -1.60 -1.60 19.70
CA ALA A 48 -1.09 -1.04 20.95
C ALA A 48 -2.16 -0.31 21.77
N LEU A 49 -3.38 -0.19 21.23
CA LEU A 49 -4.55 0.39 21.88
C LEU A 49 -5.27 -0.65 22.76
#